data_AF-A0A919A536-F1
#
_entry.id   AF-A0A919A536-F1
#
_cell.length_a   1.000
_cell.length_b   1.000
_cell.length_c   1.000
_cell.angle_alpha   90.00
_cell.angle_beta   90.00
_cell.angle_gamma   90.00
#
_symmetry.space_group_name_H-M   'P 1'
#
loop_
_entity.id
_entity.type
_entity.pdbx_description
1 polymer ?
#
loop_
_entity_poly.entity_id
_entity_poly.type
_entity_poly.pdbx_seq_one_letter_code
_entity_poly.pdbx_strand_id
1 'polypeptide(L)'
;MRLNVRRREYIAEQMSEVTKALTALGLPPPPVQVRIALRRWYWSKGANTPIGLMRASAVVAFLTLYAQLCYWLTVFVTRLFHAPKQHENADVPGIDNMPWTPFLYAAVIGLTFFFVTATVQAAFILYIGIPYESARLLWKVVPHRRMRAVVARETALIGRIASAVVAADRIRRQGSRNIPRNAGRLVTCLKAVKRQVASSHQAAGVPVFSSRARRLREHQNLVVAAIQRAETQLDVAPIASLTSLSTLLMKIADGYTRGQRGALLPPEDLQDLQPVRDWEPVRMVITALFIAGAAVAIAVLNLPDSATTALVGASGVLGASLVYGRGARSALDVAGFVQGR
;
A
#
# COMPACT_ATOMS: atom_id res chain seq x y z
N MET A 1 20.46 9.13 20.98
CA MET A 1 20.38 10.61 20.98
C MET A 1 20.49 11.23 19.57
N ARG A 2 21.51 10.88 18.75
CA ARG A 2 21.73 11.46 17.39
C ARG A 2 20.53 11.38 16.41
N LEU A 3 19.75 10.28 16.43
CA LEU A 3 18.58 10.14 15.56
C LEU A 3 17.46 11.16 15.84
N ASN A 4 17.30 11.57 17.11
CA ASN A 4 16.27 12.55 17.48
C ASN A 4 16.65 13.96 17.02
N VAL A 5 17.95 14.29 17.00
CA VAL A 5 18.46 15.59 16.52
C VAL A 5 18.24 15.73 15.02
N ARG A 6 18.72 14.76 14.22
CA ARG A 6 18.49 14.75 12.76
C ARG A 6 17.01 14.84 12.38
N ARG A 7 16.14 14.17 13.15
CA ARG A 7 14.69 14.23 12.92
C ARG A 7 14.12 15.63 13.21
N ARG A 8 14.59 16.32 14.25
CA ARG A 8 14.13 17.69 14.55
C ARG A 8 14.59 18.67 13.47
N GLU A 9 15.83 18.53 13.00
CA GLU A 9 16.39 19.34 11.90
C GLU A 9 15.58 19.14 10.62
N TYR A 10 15.33 17.89 10.21
CA TYR A 10 14.50 17.58 9.04
C TYR A 10 13.09 18.17 9.13
N ILE A 11 12.44 18.07 10.30
CA ILE A 11 11.11 18.67 10.51
C ILE A 11 11.17 20.20 10.39
N ALA A 12 12.20 20.84 10.96
CA ALA A 12 12.37 22.28 10.89
C ALA A 12 12.63 22.75 9.45
N GLU A 13 13.47 22.02 8.70
CA GLU A 13 13.74 22.26 7.28
C GLU A 13 12.46 22.19 6.44
N GLN A 14 11.68 21.12 6.60
CA GLN A 14 10.43 20.95 5.87
C GLN A 14 9.36 22.00 6.24
N MET A 15 9.30 22.41 7.51
CA MET A 15 8.44 23.52 7.93
C MET A 15 8.88 24.86 7.34
N SER A 16 10.20 25.09 7.24
CA SER A 16 10.77 26.26 6.58
C SER A 16 10.43 26.26 5.08
N GLU A 17 10.55 25.12 4.39
CA GLU A 17 10.20 24.98 2.97
C GLU A 17 8.73 25.34 2.71
N VAL A 18 7.80 24.83 3.52
CA VAL A 18 6.37 25.16 3.39
C VAL A 18 6.10 26.65 3.66
N THR A 19 6.76 27.22 4.68
CA THR A 19 6.59 28.65 5.00
C THR A 19 7.12 29.54 3.88
N LYS A 20 8.31 29.22 3.33
CA LYS A 20 8.90 29.90 2.17
C LYS A 20 8.01 29.79 0.94
N ALA A 21 7.40 28.62 0.71
CA ALA A 21 6.47 28.42 -0.40
C ALA A 21 5.22 29.29 -0.26
N LEU A 22 4.62 29.35 0.93
CA LEU A 22 3.48 30.23 1.21
C LEU A 22 3.83 31.71 1.01
N THR A 23 4.95 32.17 1.56
CA THR A 23 5.41 33.56 1.39
C THR A 23 5.69 33.88 -0.08
N ALA A 24 6.31 32.97 -0.84
CA ALA A 24 6.57 33.16 -2.27
C ALA A 24 5.28 33.24 -3.10
N LEU A 25 4.20 32.60 -2.66
CA LEU A 25 2.88 32.68 -3.27
C LEU A 25 2.07 33.92 -2.83
N GLY A 26 2.60 34.75 -1.93
CA GLY A 26 1.94 35.92 -1.38
C GLY A 26 0.95 35.60 -0.26
N LEU A 27 1.09 34.44 0.39
CA LEU A 27 0.20 33.98 1.45
C LEU A 27 0.79 34.23 2.85
N PRO A 28 -0.05 34.47 3.87
CA PRO A 28 0.42 34.57 5.24
C PRO A 28 1.05 33.23 5.70
N PRO A 29 1.91 33.27 6.74
CA PRO A 29 2.43 32.05 7.34
C PRO A 29 1.29 31.14 7.82
N PRO A 30 1.51 29.82 7.85
CA PRO A 30 0.46 28.87 8.20
C PRO A 30 -0.02 29.08 9.65
N PRO A 31 -1.34 28.99 9.93
CA PRO A 31 -1.88 29.11 11.28
C PRO A 31 -1.21 28.16 12.27
N VAL A 32 -1.19 28.52 13.56
CA VAL A 32 -0.51 27.75 14.61
C VAL A 32 -0.98 26.29 14.63
N GLN A 33 -2.29 26.05 14.48
CA GLN A 33 -2.88 24.72 14.45
C GLN A 33 -2.38 23.88 13.27
N VAL A 34 -2.29 24.48 12.08
CA VAL A 34 -1.73 23.87 10.87
C VAL A 34 -0.25 23.51 11.07
N ARG A 35 0.55 24.38 11.70
CA ARG A 35 1.96 24.08 12.02
C ARG A 35 2.10 22.88 12.96
N ILE A 36 1.29 22.82 14.01
CA ILE A 36 1.29 21.69 14.96
C ILE A 36 0.95 20.38 14.23
N ALA A 37 -0.06 20.42 13.36
CA ALA A 37 -0.48 19.25 12.61
C ALA A 37 0.54 18.81 11.54
N LEU A 38 1.17 19.75 10.81
CA LEU A 38 2.30 19.43 9.93
C LEU A 38 3.46 18.79 10.70
N ARG A 39 3.80 19.33 11.88
CA ARG A 39 4.86 18.76 12.73
C ARG A 39 4.55 17.32 13.12
N ARG A 40 3.30 17.04 13.51
CA ARG A 40 2.82 15.68 13.81
C ARG A 40 2.89 14.77 12.57
N TRP A 41 2.52 15.29 11.40
CA TRP A 41 2.59 14.55 10.15
C TRP A 41 4.04 14.16 9.78
N TYR A 42 4.98 15.11 9.78
CA TYR A 42 6.39 14.80 9.48
C TYR A 42 7.02 13.85 10.52
N TRP A 43 6.64 14.00 11.79
CA TRP A 43 7.07 13.07 12.83
C TRP A 43 6.59 11.64 12.57
N SER A 44 5.39 11.48 12.01
CA SER A 44 4.84 10.17 11.62
C SER A 44 5.54 9.58 10.39
N LYS A 45 5.88 10.41 9.40
CA LYS A 45 6.48 9.98 8.12
C LYS A 45 7.90 9.47 8.26
N GLY A 46 8.72 10.10 9.13
CA GLY A 46 10.10 9.68 9.38
C GLY A 46 10.27 8.35 10.12
N ALA A 47 9.17 7.64 10.43
CA ALA A 47 9.18 6.35 11.13
C ALA A 47 8.92 5.14 10.21
N ASN A 48 8.74 5.35 8.91
CA ASN A 48 8.71 4.25 7.93
C ASN A 48 10.13 3.71 7.71
N THR A 49 10.71 3.10 8.74
CA THR A 49 11.84 2.19 8.55
C THR A 49 11.35 0.95 7.78
N PRO A 50 12.20 0.34 6.92
CA PRO A 50 11.87 -0.79 6.03
C PRO A 50 11.66 -2.12 6.77
N ILE A 51 10.91 -2.10 7.87
CA ILE A 51 10.61 -3.31 8.67
C ILE A 51 9.63 -4.22 7.90
N GLY A 52 8.86 -3.67 6.95
CA GLY A 52 8.08 -4.47 6.00
C GLY A 52 8.96 -5.31 5.08
N LEU A 53 10.06 -4.75 4.58
CA LEU A 53 11.05 -5.48 3.78
C LEU A 53 11.75 -6.56 4.61
N MET A 54 12.08 -6.28 5.88
CA MET A 54 12.64 -7.29 6.78
C MET A 54 11.67 -8.46 7.07
N ARG A 55 10.36 -8.20 7.10
CA ARG A 55 9.36 -9.26 7.28
C ARG A 55 9.19 -10.12 6.02
N ALA A 56 9.13 -9.47 4.85
CA ALA A 56 9.05 -10.20 3.59
C ALA A 56 10.31 -11.02 3.33
N SER A 57 11.50 -10.47 3.59
CA SER A 57 12.77 -11.18 3.42
C SER A 57 12.90 -12.35 4.40
N ALA A 58 12.44 -12.20 5.65
CA ALA A 58 12.47 -13.30 6.61
C ALA A 58 11.54 -14.45 6.21
N VAL A 59 10.33 -14.15 5.70
CA VAL A 59 9.39 -15.17 5.21
C VAL A 59 9.93 -15.85 3.95
N VAL A 60 10.49 -15.10 3.01
CA VAL A 60 11.10 -15.67 1.79
C VAL A 60 12.31 -16.54 2.12
N ALA A 61 13.20 -16.07 3.00
CA ALA A 61 14.36 -16.86 3.44
C ALA A 61 13.93 -18.17 4.11
N PHE A 62 12.88 -18.13 4.93
CA PHE A 62 12.32 -19.31 5.58
C PHE A 62 11.74 -20.31 4.57
N LEU A 63 10.91 -19.86 3.62
CA LEU A 63 10.34 -20.73 2.60
C LEU A 63 11.42 -21.38 1.72
N THR A 64 12.50 -20.64 1.43
CA THR A 64 13.63 -21.14 0.64
C THR A 64 14.40 -22.22 1.40
N LEU A 65 14.71 -21.99 2.68
CA LEU A 65 15.37 -22.98 3.54
C LEU A 65 14.52 -24.25 3.71
N TYR A 66 13.21 -24.09 3.86
CA TYR A 66 12.29 -25.23 3.96
C TYR A 66 12.27 -26.07 2.68
N ALA A 67 12.12 -25.43 1.52
CA ALA A 67 12.14 -26.13 0.23
C ALA A 67 13.46 -26.88 0.00
N GLN A 68 14.58 -26.27 0.37
CA GLN A 68 15.90 -26.88 0.23
C GLN A 68 16.09 -28.08 1.17
N LEU A 69 15.58 -27.99 2.41
CA LEU A 69 15.57 -29.12 3.34
C LEU A 69 14.73 -30.30 2.80
N CYS A 70 13.53 -30.02 2.28
CA CYS A 70 12.67 -31.03 1.66
C CYS A 70 13.39 -31.73 0.50
N TYR A 71 14.04 -30.96 -0.39
CA TYR A 71 14.80 -31.50 -1.50
C TYR A 71 15.92 -32.45 -1.05
N TRP A 72 16.74 -32.04 -0.08
CA TRP A 72 17.82 -32.87 0.46
C TRP A 72 17.30 -34.15 1.10
N LEU A 73 16.19 -34.07 1.83
CA LEU A 73 15.55 -35.24 2.43
C LEU A 73 15.07 -36.21 1.36
N THR A 74 14.43 -35.72 0.29
CA THR A 74 13.98 -36.56 -0.82
C THR A 74 15.17 -37.27 -1.46
N VAL A 75 16.22 -36.54 -1.85
CA VAL A 75 17.43 -37.12 -2.48
C VAL A 75 18.10 -38.17 -1.60
N PHE A 76 18.19 -37.90 -0.30
CA PHE A 76 18.78 -38.84 0.65
C PHE A 76 17.98 -40.14 0.71
N VAL A 77 16.65 -40.05 0.83
CA VAL A 77 15.74 -41.20 0.83
C VAL A 77 15.86 -41.98 -0.47
N THR A 78 15.83 -41.33 -1.64
CA THR A 78 15.94 -42.05 -2.92
C THR A 78 17.26 -42.79 -3.04
N ARG A 79 18.38 -42.20 -2.62
CA ARG A 79 19.70 -42.86 -2.64
C ARG A 79 19.78 -44.07 -1.71
N LEU A 80 19.12 -44.00 -0.55
CA LEU A 80 19.11 -45.10 0.41
C LEU A 80 18.32 -46.30 -0.13
N PHE A 81 17.21 -46.05 -0.83
CA PHE A 81 16.41 -47.11 -1.47
C PHE A 81 16.96 -47.60 -2.81
N HIS A 82 17.72 -46.78 -3.53
CA HIS A 82 18.37 -47.15 -4.80
C HIS A 82 19.81 -47.65 -4.62
N ALA A 83 20.28 -47.87 -3.39
CA ALA A 83 21.54 -48.56 -3.17
C ALA A 83 21.44 -49.92 -3.88
N PRO A 84 22.22 -50.15 -4.94
CA PRO A 84 22.04 -51.31 -5.80
C PRO A 84 22.24 -52.57 -4.96
N LYS A 85 21.30 -53.52 -5.05
CA LYS A 85 21.44 -54.88 -4.53
C LYS A 85 22.53 -55.61 -5.33
N GLN A 86 23.78 -55.21 -5.15
CA GLN A 86 24.90 -55.70 -5.96
C GLN A 86 25.50 -57.02 -5.44
N HIS A 87 24.85 -57.68 -4.47
CA HIS A 87 25.39 -58.91 -3.85
C HIS A 87 24.62 -60.20 -4.17
N GLU A 88 23.74 -60.21 -5.18
CA GLU A 88 22.98 -61.43 -5.49
C GLU A 88 23.82 -62.55 -6.16
N ASN A 89 25.10 -62.32 -6.50
CA ASN A 89 25.96 -63.33 -7.14
C ASN A 89 27.37 -63.51 -6.51
N ALA A 90 27.62 -62.98 -5.32
CA ALA A 90 28.85 -63.29 -4.61
C ALA A 90 28.56 -64.42 -3.62
N ASP A 91 28.89 -65.65 -3.98
CA ASP A 91 28.98 -66.80 -3.07
C ASP A 91 30.03 -66.48 -1.98
N VAL A 92 29.64 -65.71 -0.98
CA VAL A 92 30.42 -65.47 0.23
C VAL A 92 29.86 -66.39 1.31
N PRO A 93 30.42 -67.61 1.46
CA PRO A 93 29.97 -68.53 2.49
C PRO A 93 30.24 -67.92 3.87
N GLY A 94 29.18 -67.70 4.65
CA GLY A 94 29.27 -67.35 6.07
C GLY A 94 28.57 -66.06 6.52
N ILE A 95 27.90 -65.31 5.65
CA ILE A 95 27.19 -64.06 6.03
C ILE A 95 25.68 -64.27 6.27
N ASP A 96 25.15 -65.47 6.03
CA ASP A 96 23.70 -65.75 6.13
C ASP A 96 23.13 -65.68 7.56
N ASN A 97 23.99 -65.61 8.57
CA ASN A 97 23.59 -65.58 9.98
C ASN A 97 24.06 -64.34 10.73
N MET A 98 24.43 -63.25 10.06
CA MET A 98 24.83 -62.02 10.75
C MET A 98 23.56 -61.26 11.21
N PRO A 99 23.18 -61.29 12.51
CA PRO A 99 21.90 -60.77 13.02
C PRO A 99 21.82 -59.23 13.06
N TRP A 100 22.75 -58.55 12.37
CA TRP A 100 22.93 -57.11 12.44
C TRP A 100 22.06 -56.35 11.42
N THR A 101 21.40 -57.04 10.48
CA THR A 101 20.47 -56.42 9.53
C THR A 101 19.30 -55.70 10.22
N PRO A 102 18.55 -56.29 11.18
CA PRO A 102 17.51 -55.54 11.89
C PRO A 102 18.07 -54.39 12.73
N PHE A 103 19.28 -54.53 13.29
CA PHE A 103 19.92 -53.47 14.08
C PHE A 103 20.34 -52.27 13.23
N LEU A 104 20.93 -52.49 12.05
CA LEU A 104 21.29 -51.43 11.11
C LEU A 104 20.03 -50.72 10.57
N TYR A 105 18.98 -51.47 10.23
CA TYR A 105 17.70 -50.88 9.83
C TYR A 105 17.07 -50.05 10.96
N ALA A 106 17.05 -50.57 12.19
CA ALA A 106 16.54 -49.86 13.35
C ALA A 106 17.37 -48.60 13.66
N ALA A 107 18.70 -48.66 13.52
CA ALA A 107 19.59 -47.52 13.70
C ALA A 107 19.38 -46.44 12.63
N VAL A 108 19.23 -46.83 11.36
CA VAL A 108 18.94 -45.88 10.26
C VAL A 108 17.56 -45.24 10.44
N ILE A 109 16.53 -46.01 10.79
CA ILE A 109 15.18 -45.49 11.07
C ILE A 109 15.22 -44.55 12.27
N GLY A 110 15.88 -44.93 13.36
CA GLY A 110 16.03 -44.11 14.56
C GLY A 110 16.77 -42.80 14.30
N LEU A 111 17.86 -42.84 13.55
CA LEU A 111 18.63 -41.65 13.17
C LEU A 111 17.79 -40.72 12.27
N THR A 112 17.07 -41.28 11.30
CA THR A 112 16.21 -40.50 10.40
C THR A 112 15.08 -39.83 11.20
N PHE A 113 14.45 -40.57 12.12
CA PHE A 113 13.40 -40.03 13.00
C PHE A 113 13.93 -38.93 13.93
N PHE A 114 15.15 -39.10 14.47
CA PHE A 114 15.81 -38.09 15.29
C PHE A 114 16.10 -36.81 14.48
N PHE A 115 16.60 -36.93 13.26
CA PHE A 115 16.86 -35.75 12.42
C PHE A 115 15.57 -35.04 12.00
N VAL A 116 14.52 -35.79 11.65
CA VAL A 116 13.21 -35.22 11.32
C VAL A 116 12.59 -34.52 12.55
N THR A 117 12.64 -35.13 13.72
CA THR A 117 12.11 -34.51 14.95
C THR A 117 12.92 -33.30 15.40
N ALA A 118 14.25 -33.35 15.29
CA ALA A 118 15.14 -32.22 15.59
C ALA A 118 14.95 -31.06 14.60
N THR A 119 14.75 -31.34 13.30
CA THR A 119 14.42 -30.28 12.32
C THR A 119 13.03 -29.71 12.53
N VAL A 120 12.03 -30.53 12.88
CA VAL A 120 10.69 -30.05 13.23
C VAL A 120 10.72 -29.22 14.52
N GLN A 121 11.47 -29.61 15.55
CA GLN A 121 11.63 -28.83 16.78
C GLN A 121 12.41 -27.53 16.54
N ALA A 122 13.51 -27.58 15.78
CA ALA A 122 14.26 -26.39 15.39
C ALA A 122 13.36 -25.44 14.57
N ALA A 123 12.58 -25.98 13.63
CA ALA A 123 11.59 -25.21 12.88
C ALA A 123 10.49 -24.65 13.81
N PHE A 124 10.02 -25.40 14.81
CA PHE A 124 9.02 -24.95 15.77
C PHE A 124 9.55 -23.85 16.68
N ILE A 125 10.79 -23.95 17.18
CA ILE A 125 11.45 -22.91 17.97
C ILE A 125 11.71 -21.67 17.11
N LEU A 126 12.13 -21.84 15.86
CA LEU A 126 12.31 -20.74 14.91
C LEU A 126 10.97 -20.10 14.53
N TYR A 127 9.91 -20.91 14.37
CA TYR A 127 8.58 -20.50 13.90
C TYR A 127 7.65 -20.03 15.00
N ILE A 128 7.91 -20.35 16.27
CA ILE A 128 7.09 -19.90 17.42
C ILE A 128 7.92 -19.05 18.37
N GLY A 129 9.15 -19.44 18.70
CA GLY A 129 10.02 -18.70 19.63
C GLY A 129 10.44 -17.33 19.09
N ILE A 130 10.90 -17.24 17.84
CA ILE A 130 11.25 -15.96 17.22
C ILE A 130 10.04 -15.05 17.07
N PRO A 131 8.87 -15.50 16.55
CA PRO A 131 7.69 -14.65 16.52
C PRO A 131 7.13 -14.36 17.90
N TYR A 132 7.34 -15.17 18.94
CA TYR A 132 6.88 -14.85 20.29
C TYR A 132 7.70 -13.72 20.92
N GLU A 133 9.04 -13.80 20.90
CA GLU A 133 9.89 -12.73 21.42
C GLU A 133 9.82 -11.47 20.55
N SER A 134 9.73 -11.63 19.23
CA SER A 134 9.47 -10.48 18.36
C SER A 134 8.03 -9.96 18.53
N ALA A 135 7.02 -10.79 18.82
CA ALA A 135 5.65 -10.35 19.15
C ALA A 135 5.61 -9.62 20.50
N ARG A 136 6.41 -10.03 21.48
CA ARG A 136 6.54 -9.37 22.80
C ARG A 136 7.19 -7.99 22.67
N LEU A 137 8.29 -7.90 21.92
CA LEU A 137 8.92 -6.62 21.57
C LEU A 137 7.98 -5.77 20.70
N LEU A 138 7.26 -6.39 19.76
CA LEU A 138 6.25 -5.72 18.96
C LEU A 138 5.09 -5.26 19.82
N TRP A 139 4.63 -5.98 20.83
CA TRP A 139 3.50 -5.57 21.68
C TRP A 139 3.81 -4.29 22.46
N LYS A 140 5.08 -4.05 22.82
CA LYS A 140 5.51 -2.75 23.38
C LYS A 140 5.55 -1.63 22.33
N VAL A 141 5.75 -1.97 21.04
CA VAL A 141 5.87 -1.00 19.93
C VAL A 141 4.55 -0.80 19.15
N VAL A 142 3.63 -1.77 19.17
CA VAL A 142 2.33 -1.81 18.50
C VAL A 142 1.40 -0.68 18.98
N PRO A 143 1.25 -0.37 20.28
CA PRO A 143 0.42 0.77 20.70
C PRO A 143 0.96 2.08 20.12
N HIS A 144 2.28 2.26 20.10
CA HIS A 144 2.91 3.41 19.45
C HIS A 144 2.71 3.43 17.93
N ARG A 145 2.67 2.28 17.26
CA ARG A 145 2.39 2.19 15.82
C ARG A 145 0.93 2.48 15.50
N ARG A 146 -0.01 1.94 16.26
CA ARG A 146 -1.44 2.22 16.09
C ARG A 146 -1.71 3.70 16.32
N MET A 147 -1.20 4.27 17.41
CA MET A 147 -1.28 5.71 17.65
C MET A 147 -0.64 6.52 16.51
N ARG A 148 0.54 6.14 16.03
CA ARG A 148 1.18 6.82 14.88
C ARG A 148 0.37 6.68 13.60
N ALA A 149 -0.22 5.53 13.31
CA ALA A 149 -1.04 5.31 12.13
C ALA A 149 -2.33 6.13 12.19
N VAL A 150 -2.95 6.22 13.37
CA VAL A 150 -4.10 7.10 13.61
C VAL A 150 -3.71 8.56 13.41
N VAL A 151 -2.63 9.02 14.06
CA VAL A 151 -2.12 10.39 13.90
C VAL A 151 -1.74 10.67 12.44
N ALA A 152 -1.11 9.71 11.75
CA ALA A 152 -0.75 9.84 10.35
C ALA A 152 -1.98 9.95 9.45
N ARG A 153 -3.04 9.15 9.71
CA ARG A 153 -4.32 9.23 8.98
C ARG A 153 -5.02 10.56 9.24
N GLU A 154 -5.06 11.00 10.50
CA GLU A 154 -5.67 12.27 10.88
C GLU A 154 -4.92 13.44 10.24
N THR A 155 -3.59 13.44 10.24
CA THR A 155 -2.78 14.54 9.70
C THR A 155 -2.39 14.37 8.23
N ALA A 156 -2.84 13.29 7.57
CA ALA A 156 -2.49 12.97 6.19
C ALA A 156 -2.91 14.09 5.24
N LEU A 157 -4.13 14.63 5.41
CA LEU A 157 -4.65 15.69 4.55
C LEU A 157 -3.74 16.92 4.54
N ILE A 158 -3.30 17.33 5.72
CA ILE A 158 -2.46 18.53 5.91
C ILE A 158 -1.10 18.32 5.26
N GLY A 159 -0.50 17.14 5.39
CA GLY A 159 0.74 16.80 4.71
C GLY A 159 0.63 16.80 3.18
N ARG A 160 -0.51 16.32 2.64
CA ARG A 160 -0.79 16.35 1.20
C ARG A 160 -1.01 17.78 0.69
N ILE A 161 -1.73 18.61 1.45
CA ILE A 161 -1.91 20.03 1.16
C ILE A 161 -0.57 20.76 1.14
N ALA A 162 0.26 20.57 2.17
CA ALA A 162 1.60 21.15 2.22
C ALA A 162 2.46 20.74 1.01
N SER A 163 2.38 19.46 0.61
CA SER A 163 3.09 18.98 -0.58
C SER A 163 2.58 19.62 -1.88
N ALA A 164 1.26 19.87 -1.98
CA ALA A 164 0.66 20.55 -3.12
C ALA A 164 1.06 22.04 -3.18
N VAL A 165 1.09 22.74 -2.04
CA VAL A 165 1.54 24.15 -1.95
C VAL A 165 3.02 24.28 -2.33
N VAL A 166 3.88 23.37 -1.86
CA VAL A 166 5.30 23.34 -2.26
C VAL A 166 5.45 23.04 -3.76
N ALA A 167 4.62 22.15 -4.32
CA ALA A 167 4.61 21.89 -5.76
C ALA A 167 4.15 23.12 -6.57
N ALA A 168 3.17 23.87 -6.05
CA ALA A 168 2.69 25.11 -6.65
C ALA A 168 3.77 26.22 -6.66
N ASP A 169 4.47 26.42 -5.55
CA ASP A 169 5.62 27.35 -5.48
C ASP A 169 6.74 26.95 -6.46
N ARG A 170 7.04 25.65 -6.59
CA ARG A 170 8.02 25.17 -7.58
C ARG A 170 7.64 25.51 -9.01
N ILE A 171 6.35 25.38 -9.38
CA ILE A 171 5.87 25.79 -10.71
C ILE A 171 6.04 27.30 -10.90
N ARG A 172 5.67 28.11 -9.89
CA ARG A 172 5.82 29.57 -9.93
C ARG A 172 7.27 30.00 -10.14
N ARG A 173 8.22 29.41 -9.41
CA ARG A 173 9.66 29.77 -9.51
C ARG A 173 10.29 29.42 -10.85
N GLN A 174 9.85 28.34 -11.49
CA GLN A 174 10.44 27.90 -12.76
C GLN A 174 9.91 28.66 -13.98
N GLY A 175 8.88 29.50 -13.80
CA GLY A 175 8.27 30.27 -14.87
C GLY A 175 7.66 29.40 -15.97
N SER A 176 7.27 30.03 -17.08
CA SER A 176 6.48 29.37 -18.13
C SER A 176 7.20 28.23 -18.87
N ARG A 177 8.55 28.21 -18.90
CA ARG A 177 9.33 27.27 -19.72
C ARG A 177 9.25 25.81 -19.28
N ASN A 178 8.98 25.51 -18.00
CA ASN A 178 8.98 24.14 -17.45
C ASN A 178 7.64 23.72 -16.81
N ILE A 179 6.53 24.39 -17.15
CA ILE A 179 5.20 24.09 -16.59
C ILE A 179 4.80 22.61 -16.78
N PRO A 180 4.94 21.97 -17.96
CA PRO A 180 4.35 20.64 -18.19
C PRO A 180 4.88 19.55 -17.25
N ARG A 181 6.20 19.52 -16.99
CA ARG A 181 6.83 18.48 -16.14
C ARG A 181 6.42 18.64 -14.67
N ASN A 182 6.35 19.87 -14.18
CA ASN A 182 6.01 20.13 -12.77
C ASN A 182 4.49 20.10 -12.52
N ALA A 183 3.69 20.43 -13.53
CA ALA A 183 2.24 20.30 -13.48
C ALA A 183 1.84 18.85 -13.14
N GLY A 184 2.51 17.85 -13.71
CA GLY A 184 2.25 16.44 -13.38
C GLY A 184 2.42 16.11 -11.88
N ARG A 185 3.40 16.71 -11.20
CA ARG A 185 3.60 16.54 -9.75
C ARG A 185 2.51 17.25 -8.95
N LEU A 186 2.13 18.47 -9.35
CA LEU A 186 1.03 19.20 -8.71
C LEU A 186 -0.28 18.42 -8.86
N VAL A 187 -0.63 17.96 -10.07
CA VAL A 187 -1.81 17.13 -10.34
C VAL A 187 -1.82 15.87 -9.48
N THR A 188 -0.68 15.19 -9.35
CA THR A 188 -0.54 14.01 -8.47
C THR A 188 -0.82 14.37 -7.00
N CYS A 189 -0.28 15.50 -6.52
CA CYS A 189 -0.54 16.00 -5.18
C CYS A 189 -2.01 16.38 -4.98
N LEU A 190 -2.63 17.08 -5.94
CA LEU A 190 -4.04 17.46 -5.91
C LEU A 190 -4.96 16.24 -5.93
N LYS A 191 -4.66 15.22 -6.74
CA LYS A 191 -5.39 13.94 -6.73
C LYS A 191 -5.33 13.28 -5.35
N ALA A 192 -4.18 13.30 -4.69
CA ALA A 192 -4.04 12.78 -3.33
C ALA A 192 -4.82 13.61 -2.30
N VAL A 193 -4.87 14.95 -2.44
CA VAL A 193 -5.70 15.83 -1.59
C VAL A 193 -7.18 15.52 -1.81
N LYS A 194 -7.67 15.52 -3.06
CA LYS A 194 -9.07 15.23 -3.41
C LYS A 194 -9.52 13.88 -2.84
N ARG A 195 -8.72 12.82 -3.02
CA ARG A 195 -8.99 11.48 -2.46
C ARG A 195 -9.05 11.49 -0.93
N GLN A 196 -8.17 12.25 -0.28
CA GLN A 196 -8.16 12.34 1.18
C GLN A 196 -9.34 13.15 1.73
N VAL A 197 -9.76 14.21 1.03
CA VAL A 197 -10.98 14.98 1.36
C VAL A 197 -12.22 14.09 1.22
N ALA A 198 -12.34 13.38 0.10
CA ALA A 198 -13.47 12.48 -0.16
C ALA A 198 -13.58 11.34 0.86
N SER A 199 -12.44 10.85 1.40
CA SER A 199 -12.43 9.80 2.42
C SER A 199 -12.52 10.32 3.86
N SER A 200 -12.50 11.64 4.08
CA SER A 200 -12.44 12.22 5.44
C SER A 200 -13.69 11.96 6.29
N HIS A 201 -14.85 11.66 5.69
CA HIS A 201 -16.05 11.25 6.44
C HIS A 201 -15.86 9.91 7.17
N GLN A 202 -15.07 8.99 6.61
CA GLN A 202 -14.80 7.70 7.25
C GLN A 202 -14.02 7.87 8.55
N ALA A 203 -13.12 8.87 8.58
CA ALA A 203 -12.36 9.21 9.78
C ALA A 203 -13.23 9.82 10.89
N ALA A 204 -14.45 10.30 10.57
CA ALA A 204 -15.37 10.88 11.55
C ALA A 204 -16.12 9.84 12.40
N GLY A 205 -15.92 8.54 12.16
CA GLY A 205 -16.58 7.48 12.93
C GLY A 205 -18.09 7.43 12.76
N VAL A 206 -18.62 8.07 11.72
CA VAL A 206 -20.06 8.15 11.46
C VAL A 206 -20.49 6.88 10.72
N PRO A 207 -21.60 6.20 11.12
CA PRO A 207 -22.12 5.04 10.41
C PRO A 207 -22.39 5.33 8.93
N VAL A 208 -21.99 4.39 8.07
CA VAL A 208 -21.95 4.53 6.60
C VAL A 208 -23.32 4.90 5.99
N PHE A 209 -24.42 4.44 6.59
CA PHE A 209 -25.78 4.64 6.11
C PHE A 209 -26.56 5.75 6.82
N SER A 210 -25.92 6.51 7.71
CA SER A 210 -26.61 7.60 8.41
C SER A 210 -26.85 8.80 7.49
N SER A 211 -27.96 9.51 7.72
CA SER A 211 -28.25 10.81 7.07
C SER A 211 -27.12 11.82 7.28
N ARG A 212 -26.47 11.78 8.45
CA ARG A 212 -25.28 12.57 8.78
C ARG A 212 -24.10 12.25 7.86
N ALA A 213 -23.82 10.97 7.60
CA ALA A 213 -22.76 10.58 6.67
C ALA A 213 -23.06 11.06 5.25
N ARG A 214 -24.32 11.04 4.82
CA ARG A 214 -24.74 11.56 3.52
C ARG A 214 -24.48 13.07 3.38
N ARG A 215 -24.90 13.89 4.35
CA ARG A 215 -24.62 15.34 4.36
C ARG A 215 -23.11 15.65 4.34
N LEU A 216 -22.32 14.90 5.12
CA LEU A 216 -20.87 15.03 5.13
C LEU A 216 -20.24 14.70 3.76
N ARG A 217 -20.72 13.64 3.09
CA ARG A 217 -20.26 13.28 1.74
C ARG A 217 -20.64 14.33 0.71
N GLU A 218 -21.86 14.85 0.76
CA GLU A 218 -22.33 15.92 -0.13
C GLU A 218 -21.43 17.16 0.01
N HIS A 219 -21.16 17.63 1.24
CA HIS A 219 -20.22 18.74 1.48
C HIS A 219 -18.80 18.44 0.98
N GLN A 220 -18.28 17.23 1.22
CA GLN A 220 -16.96 16.82 0.74
C GLN A 220 -16.87 16.81 -0.79
N ASN A 221 -17.93 16.38 -1.47
CA ASN A 221 -17.99 16.39 -2.93
C ASN A 221 -18.04 17.82 -3.48
N LEU A 222 -18.66 18.77 -2.78
CA LEU A 222 -18.60 20.20 -3.11
C LEU A 222 -17.17 20.76 -2.93
N VAL A 223 -16.48 20.39 -1.85
CA VAL A 223 -15.08 20.79 -1.62
C VAL A 223 -14.17 20.22 -2.72
N VAL A 224 -14.39 18.97 -3.15
CA VAL A 224 -13.65 18.38 -4.28
C VAL A 224 -13.97 19.11 -5.59
N ALA A 225 -15.23 19.50 -5.82
CA ALA A 225 -15.62 20.33 -6.97
C ALA A 225 -14.89 21.67 -6.96
N ALA A 226 -14.76 22.30 -5.79
CA ALA A 226 -14.05 23.58 -5.63
C ALA A 226 -12.57 23.45 -5.97
N ILE A 227 -11.91 22.39 -5.49
CA ILE A 227 -10.52 22.07 -5.84
C ILE A 227 -10.40 21.83 -7.35
N GLN A 228 -11.34 21.11 -7.96
CA GLN A 228 -11.32 20.83 -9.40
C GLN A 228 -11.55 22.09 -10.24
N ARG A 229 -12.44 23.00 -9.83
CA ARG A 229 -12.61 24.31 -10.47
C ARG A 229 -11.33 25.13 -10.41
N ALA A 230 -10.69 25.20 -9.25
CA ALA A 230 -9.40 25.88 -9.09
C ALA A 230 -8.28 25.22 -9.93
N GLU A 231 -8.32 23.89 -10.09
CA GLU A 231 -7.41 23.15 -10.97
C GLU A 231 -7.64 23.50 -12.45
N THR A 232 -8.89 23.56 -12.93
CA THR A 232 -9.19 23.96 -14.32
C THR A 232 -8.78 25.41 -14.63
N GLN A 233 -8.70 26.28 -13.62
CA GLN A 233 -8.20 27.65 -13.80
C GLN A 233 -6.67 27.69 -14.06
N LEU A 234 -5.93 26.63 -13.70
CA LEU A 234 -4.51 26.51 -14.03
C LEU A 234 -4.27 26.41 -15.54
N ASP A 235 -5.23 25.85 -16.29
CA ASP A 235 -5.12 25.72 -17.74
C ASP A 235 -5.29 27.07 -18.45
N VAL A 236 -6.04 28.00 -17.85
CA VAL A 236 -6.30 29.34 -18.41
C VAL A 236 -5.22 30.34 -17.99
N ALA A 237 -4.91 30.40 -16.69
CA ALA A 237 -4.00 31.39 -16.11
C ALA A 237 -3.13 30.77 -15.02
N PRO A 238 -2.06 30.02 -15.37
CA PRO A 238 -1.34 29.16 -14.43
C PRO A 238 -0.74 29.93 -13.26
N ILE A 239 -0.09 31.07 -13.50
CA ILE A 239 0.63 31.78 -12.42
C ILE A 239 -0.35 32.43 -11.42
N ALA A 240 -1.41 33.08 -11.92
CA ALA A 240 -2.38 33.76 -11.07
C ALA A 240 -3.23 32.76 -10.25
N SER A 241 -3.63 31.65 -10.86
CA SER A 241 -4.46 30.63 -10.21
C SER A 241 -3.70 29.81 -9.16
N LEU A 242 -2.37 29.70 -9.20
CA LEU A 242 -1.59 29.02 -8.15
C LEU A 242 -1.76 29.66 -6.78
N THR A 243 -1.84 30.99 -6.71
CA THR A 243 -2.11 31.70 -5.44
C THR A 243 -3.53 31.40 -4.96
N SER A 244 -4.54 31.52 -5.81
CA SER A 244 -5.94 31.20 -5.46
C SER A 244 -6.13 29.75 -5.01
N LEU A 245 -5.52 28.81 -5.72
CA LEU A 245 -5.53 27.38 -5.37
C LEU A 245 -4.86 27.15 -4.01
N SER A 246 -3.71 27.76 -3.76
CA SER A 246 -2.98 27.60 -2.50
C SER A 246 -3.75 28.24 -1.33
N THR A 247 -4.43 29.37 -1.53
CA THR A 247 -5.36 29.97 -0.56
C THR A 247 -6.48 28.99 -0.21
N LEU A 248 -7.14 28.41 -1.23
CA LEU A 248 -8.23 27.45 -1.05
C LEU A 248 -7.76 26.21 -0.27
N LEU A 249 -6.60 25.65 -0.63
CA LEU A 249 -6.02 24.52 0.08
C LEU A 249 -5.68 24.88 1.54
N MET A 250 -5.21 26.09 1.82
CA MET A 250 -4.93 26.55 3.18
C MET A 250 -6.20 26.77 4.01
N LYS A 251 -7.28 27.28 3.42
CA LYS A 251 -8.61 27.35 4.08
C LYS A 251 -9.08 25.95 4.48
N ILE A 252 -8.97 24.97 3.57
CA ILE A 252 -9.32 23.57 3.86
C ILE A 252 -8.45 23.01 4.99
N ALA A 253 -7.14 23.27 4.97
CA ALA A 253 -6.24 22.80 6.02
C ALA A 253 -6.61 23.39 7.39
N ASP A 254 -6.92 24.68 7.45
CA ASP A 254 -7.32 25.37 8.68
C ASP A 254 -8.65 24.82 9.23
N GLY A 255 -9.70 24.75 8.39
CA GLY A 255 -10.99 24.17 8.76
C GLY A 255 -10.86 22.72 9.24
N TYR A 256 -10.01 21.93 8.57
CA TYR A 256 -9.72 20.57 9.00
C TYR A 256 -9.00 20.51 10.36
N THR A 257 -8.03 21.39 10.63
CA THR A 257 -7.36 21.43 11.94
C THR A 257 -8.25 21.89 13.09
N ARG A 258 -9.26 22.71 12.79
CA ARG A 258 -10.31 23.11 13.75
C ARG A 258 -11.34 22.02 14.02
N GLY A 259 -11.22 20.86 13.38
CA GLY A 259 -12.18 19.75 13.52
C GLY A 259 -13.47 19.94 12.73
N GLN A 260 -13.57 20.94 11.85
CA GLN A 260 -14.76 21.26 11.06
C GLN A 260 -14.89 20.35 9.84
N ARG A 261 -14.92 19.03 10.04
CA ARG A 261 -14.94 18.03 8.94
C ARG A 261 -16.20 18.11 8.06
N GLY A 262 -17.29 18.66 8.57
CA GLY A 262 -18.53 18.92 7.83
C GLY A 262 -18.68 20.34 7.28
N ALA A 263 -17.67 21.19 7.50
CA ALA A 263 -17.66 22.59 7.06
C ALA A 263 -16.20 22.98 6.72
N LEU A 264 -15.54 22.17 5.90
CA LEU A 264 -14.13 22.38 5.52
C LEU A 264 -13.89 23.69 4.76
N LEU A 265 -14.90 24.14 4.04
CA LEU A 265 -14.96 25.41 3.35
C LEU A 265 -16.25 26.10 3.77
N PRO A 266 -16.23 27.44 3.87
CA PRO A 266 -17.40 28.20 4.22
C PRO A 266 -18.39 28.19 3.02
N PRO A 267 -19.70 28.28 3.26
CA PRO A 267 -20.72 28.03 2.24
C PRO A 267 -20.65 29.00 1.05
N GLU A 268 -20.10 30.20 1.24
CA GLU A 268 -19.92 31.22 0.21
C GLU A 268 -18.93 30.77 -0.86
N ASP A 269 -17.86 30.07 -0.47
CA ASP A 269 -16.87 29.50 -1.38
C ASP A 269 -17.41 28.28 -2.16
N LEU A 270 -18.61 27.78 -1.79
CA LEU A 270 -19.25 26.59 -2.38
C LEU A 270 -20.49 26.92 -3.22
N GLN A 271 -20.87 28.19 -3.31
CA GLN A 271 -21.97 28.63 -4.16
C GLN A 271 -21.66 28.31 -5.63
N ASP A 272 -22.69 27.94 -6.39
CA ASP A 272 -22.63 27.58 -7.82
C ASP A 272 -21.85 26.30 -8.17
N LEU A 273 -21.38 25.52 -7.17
CA LEU A 273 -20.71 24.26 -7.43
C LEU A 273 -21.69 23.10 -7.41
N GLN A 274 -21.63 22.25 -8.43
CA GLN A 274 -22.32 20.96 -8.42
C GLN A 274 -21.43 19.90 -7.73
N PRO A 275 -22.00 19.07 -6.84
CA PRO A 275 -21.22 18.04 -6.15
C PRO A 275 -20.70 17.01 -7.15
N VAL A 276 -19.39 16.76 -7.13
CA VAL A 276 -18.79 15.73 -7.98
C VAL A 276 -19.33 14.36 -7.54
N ARG A 277 -20.04 13.69 -8.44
CA ARG A 277 -20.55 12.35 -8.18
C ARG A 277 -19.45 11.34 -8.51
N ASP A 278 -19.04 10.58 -7.50
CA ASP A 278 -18.05 9.53 -7.69
C ASP A 278 -18.70 8.31 -8.35
N TRP A 279 -18.42 8.12 -9.63
CA TRP A 279 -18.85 6.96 -10.41
C TRP A 279 -17.83 5.81 -10.36
N GLU A 280 -16.70 5.97 -9.67
CA GLU A 280 -15.65 4.94 -9.60
C GLU A 280 -16.16 3.61 -9.02
N PRO A 281 -16.96 3.57 -7.93
CA PRO A 281 -17.51 2.31 -7.42
C PRO A 281 -18.46 1.64 -8.41
N VAL A 282 -19.29 2.44 -9.09
CA VAL A 282 -20.24 1.94 -10.10
C VAL A 282 -19.47 1.35 -11.28
N ARG A 283 -18.42 2.03 -11.74
CA ARG A 283 -17.52 1.54 -12.79
C ARG A 283 -16.82 0.24 -12.38
N MET A 284 -16.35 0.13 -11.13
CA MET A 284 -15.77 -1.11 -10.61
C MET A 284 -16.79 -2.26 -10.63
N VAL A 285 -18.02 -2.02 -10.18
CA VAL A 285 -19.09 -3.02 -10.20
C VAL A 285 -19.43 -3.45 -11.63
N ILE A 286 -19.59 -2.49 -12.56
CA ILE A 286 -19.83 -2.78 -13.98
C ILE A 286 -18.68 -3.60 -14.57
N THR A 287 -17.43 -3.24 -14.27
CA THR A 287 -16.25 -3.98 -14.74
C THR A 287 -16.23 -5.40 -14.19
N ALA A 288 -16.51 -5.58 -12.90
CA ALA A 288 -16.56 -6.90 -12.28
C ALA A 288 -17.68 -7.77 -12.87
N LEU A 289 -18.87 -7.19 -13.09
CA LEU A 289 -19.99 -7.88 -13.74
C LEU A 289 -19.65 -8.26 -15.19
N PHE A 290 -18.97 -7.39 -15.92
CA PHE A 290 -18.54 -7.67 -17.29
C PHE A 290 -17.54 -8.83 -17.35
N ILE A 291 -16.55 -8.86 -16.45
CA ILE A 291 -15.57 -9.95 -16.36
C ILE A 291 -16.25 -11.27 -15.97
N ALA A 292 -17.15 -11.23 -14.98
CA ALA A 292 -17.90 -12.41 -14.56
C ALA A 292 -18.79 -12.95 -15.69
N GLY A 293 -19.50 -12.08 -16.40
CA GLY A 293 -20.32 -12.44 -17.55
C GLY A 293 -19.49 -13.03 -18.69
N ALA A 294 -18.33 -12.47 -19.00
CA ALA A 294 -17.41 -13.01 -19.99
C ALA A 294 -16.89 -14.40 -19.60
N ALA A 295 -16.54 -14.62 -18.33
CA ALA A 295 -16.09 -15.92 -17.84
C ALA A 295 -17.18 -17.00 -17.97
N VAL A 296 -18.43 -16.68 -17.64
CA VAL A 296 -19.57 -17.60 -17.82
C VAL A 296 -19.79 -17.89 -19.31
N ALA A 297 -19.74 -16.89 -20.18
CA ALA A 297 -19.89 -17.08 -21.62
C ALA A 297 -18.78 -17.99 -22.20
N ILE A 298 -17.53 -17.84 -21.74
CA ILE A 298 -16.40 -18.69 -22.15
C ILE A 298 -16.59 -20.12 -21.67
N ALA A 299 -17.07 -20.33 -20.44
CA ALA A 299 -17.31 -21.66 -19.89
C ALA A 299 -18.38 -22.43 -20.69
N VAL A 300 -19.43 -21.74 -21.16
CA VAL A 300 -20.50 -22.36 -21.97
C VAL A 300 -20.01 -22.78 -23.37
N LEU A 301 -18.96 -22.14 -23.89
CA LEU A 301 -18.41 -22.43 -25.23
C LEU A 301 -17.54 -23.71 -25.28
N ASN A 302 -17.30 -24.40 -24.16
CA ASN A 302 -16.50 -25.64 -24.07
C ASN A 302 -15.17 -25.57 -24.84
N LEU A 303 -14.48 -24.43 -24.74
CA LEU A 303 -13.18 -24.22 -25.38
C LEU A 303 -12.07 -25.02 -24.68
N PRO A 304 -10.99 -25.39 -25.39
CA PRO A 304 -9.82 -26.03 -24.77
C PRO A 304 -9.23 -25.18 -23.63
N ASP A 305 -8.72 -25.82 -22.57
CA ASP A 305 -8.18 -25.15 -21.36
C ASP A 305 -7.08 -24.12 -21.65
N SER A 306 -6.33 -24.31 -22.74
CA SER A 306 -5.31 -23.36 -23.20
C SER A 306 -5.92 -22.06 -23.74
N ALA A 307 -7.09 -22.12 -24.37
CA ALA A 307 -7.78 -20.96 -24.94
C ALA A 307 -8.61 -20.20 -23.89
N THR A 308 -9.19 -20.90 -22.91
CA THR A 308 -10.00 -20.28 -21.85
C THR A 308 -9.20 -19.26 -21.04
N THR A 309 -7.97 -19.61 -20.66
CA THR A 309 -7.09 -18.72 -19.89
C THR A 309 -6.75 -17.45 -20.66
N ALA A 310 -6.43 -17.56 -21.96
CA ALA A 310 -6.11 -16.42 -22.82
C ALA A 310 -7.33 -15.51 -23.04
N LEU A 311 -8.52 -16.08 -23.25
CA LEU A 311 -9.76 -15.33 -23.46
C LEU A 311 -10.25 -14.63 -22.19
N VAL A 312 -10.12 -15.26 -21.01
CA VAL A 312 -10.43 -14.60 -19.73
C VAL A 312 -9.50 -13.41 -19.50
N GLY A 313 -8.19 -13.56 -19.78
CA GLY A 313 -7.24 -12.46 -19.73
C GLY A 313 -7.59 -11.32 -20.70
N ALA A 314 -7.86 -11.65 -21.97
CA ALA A 314 -8.20 -10.67 -23.00
C ALA A 314 -9.51 -9.93 -22.71
N SER A 315 -10.54 -10.64 -22.25
CA SER A 315 -11.83 -10.03 -21.88
C SER A 315 -11.71 -9.12 -20.65
N GLY A 316 -10.85 -9.47 -19.69
CA GLY A 316 -10.50 -8.58 -18.58
C GLY A 316 -9.86 -7.27 -19.04
N VAL A 317 -8.87 -7.35 -19.95
CA VAL A 317 -8.20 -6.17 -20.52
C VAL A 317 -9.17 -5.32 -21.34
N LEU A 318 -10.02 -5.94 -22.15
CA LEU A 318 -11.04 -5.25 -22.95
C LEU A 318 -12.08 -4.58 -22.06
N GLY A 319 -12.62 -5.28 -21.07
CA GLY A 319 -13.59 -4.74 -20.11
C GLY A 319 -13.01 -3.54 -19.34
N ALA A 320 -11.79 -3.67 -18.82
CA ALA A 320 -11.09 -2.56 -18.18
C ALA A 320 -10.85 -1.39 -19.14
N SER A 321 -10.48 -1.66 -20.39
CA SER A 321 -10.27 -0.63 -21.42
C SER A 321 -11.55 0.11 -21.78
N LEU A 322 -12.68 -0.60 -21.83
CA LEU A 322 -13.97 -0.02 -22.20
C LEU A 322 -14.55 0.84 -21.08
N VAL A 323 -14.42 0.42 -19.81
CA VAL A 323 -14.95 1.15 -18.66
C VAL A 323 -14.03 2.30 -18.21
N TYR A 324 -12.71 2.11 -18.25
CA TYR A 324 -11.74 3.12 -17.79
C TYR A 324 -11.14 3.96 -18.92
N GLY A 325 -11.38 3.60 -20.19
CA GLY A 325 -10.85 4.29 -21.36
C GLY A 325 -9.33 4.41 -21.32
N ARG A 326 -8.81 5.62 -21.57
CA ARG A 326 -7.36 5.93 -21.46
C ARG A 326 -6.77 5.68 -20.06
N GLY A 327 -7.60 5.53 -19.03
CA GLY A 327 -7.20 5.20 -17.65
C GLY A 327 -6.94 3.71 -17.39
N ALA A 328 -7.15 2.82 -18.37
CA ALA A 328 -7.06 1.36 -18.19
C ALA A 328 -5.71 0.88 -17.61
N ARG A 329 -4.60 1.58 -17.91
CA ARG A 329 -3.28 1.27 -17.33
C ARG A 329 -3.30 1.30 -15.79
N SER A 330 -3.99 2.26 -15.18
CA SER A 330 -4.10 2.33 -13.73
C SER A 330 -4.98 1.23 -13.14
N ALA A 331 -5.94 0.69 -13.90
CA ALA A 331 -6.75 -0.46 -13.46
C ALA A 331 -5.94 -1.76 -13.54
N LEU A 332 -5.12 -1.92 -14.58
CA LEU A 332 -4.21 -3.06 -14.73
C LEU A 332 -3.13 -3.11 -13.65
N ASP A 333 -2.62 -1.96 -13.18
CA ASP A 333 -1.69 -1.91 -12.05
C ASP A 333 -2.32 -2.46 -10.74
N VAL A 334 -3.62 -2.21 -10.53
CA VAL A 334 -4.34 -2.74 -9.36
C VAL A 334 -4.61 -4.24 -9.50
N ALA A 335 -4.94 -4.70 -10.72
CA ALA A 335 -5.13 -6.13 -10.99
C ALA A 335 -3.82 -6.92 -10.85
N GLY A 336 -2.69 -6.37 -11.33
CA GLY A 336 -1.37 -6.95 -11.17
C GLY A 336 -0.98 -7.12 -9.69
N PHE A 337 -1.31 -6.13 -8.85
CA PHE A 337 -1.07 -6.22 -7.40
C PHE A 337 -1.87 -7.34 -6.73
N VAL A 338 -3.09 -7.64 -7.20
CA VAL A 338 -3.91 -8.74 -6.67
C VAL A 338 -3.43 -10.11 -7.18
N GLN A 339 -2.83 -10.17 -8.37
CA GLN A 339 -2.25 -11.40 -8.93
C GLN A 339 -0.86 -11.75 -8.38
N GLY A 340 -0.28 -10.93 -7.50
CA GLY A 340 0.95 -11.27 -6.78
C GLY A 340 2.20 -11.39 -7.65
N ARG A 341 2.29 -10.57 -8.72
CA ARG A 341 3.53 -10.38 -9.50
C ARG A 341 4.09 -8.97 -9.32
#